data_AF-A0A9J6F4L2-F1
#
_entry.id   AF-A0A9J6F4L2-F1
#
_cell.length_a   1.000
_cell.length_b   1.000
_cell.length_c   1.000
_cell.angle_alpha   90.00
_cell.angle_beta   90.00
_cell.angle_gamma   90.00
#
_symmetry.space_group_name_H-M   'P 1'
#
loop_
_entity.id
_entity.type
_entity.pdbx_description
1 polymer ?
#
loop_
_entity_poly.entity_id
_entity_poly.type
_entity_poly.pdbx_seq_one_letter_code
_entity_poly.pdbx_strand_id
1 'polypeptide(L)'
;MDNGMFQTCFRFEKEVIVKVRVALRIPEMVITAQRLPIPGDEALCITLRRLAYPNRLKDLENFFDRHSSTISSLTIEVLRHIDEKFFHLLYDVNNHSDHRHAGEFSEGKEQ
;
A
#
# COMPACT_ATOMS: atom_id res chain seq x y z
N MET A 1 -6.01 -21.14 -8.02
CA MET A 1 -4.77 -20.54 -8.52
C MET A 1 -3.59 -21.22 -7.86
N ASP A 2 -2.64 -21.70 -8.65
CA ASP A 2 -1.30 -22.10 -8.19
C ASP A 2 -0.47 -20.86 -7.83
N ASN A 3 0.66 -21.07 -7.14
CA ASN A 3 1.49 -19.96 -6.64
C ASN A 3 2.13 -19.13 -7.77
N GLY A 4 2.48 -19.75 -8.90
CA GLY A 4 3.09 -19.06 -10.04
C GLY A 4 2.13 -18.08 -10.72
N MET A 5 0.88 -18.51 -10.93
CA MET A 5 -0.16 -17.59 -11.42
C MET A 5 -0.52 -16.51 -10.39
N PHE A 6 -0.50 -16.83 -9.10
CA PHE A 6 -0.75 -15.86 -8.04
C PHE A 6 0.31 -14.75 -8.01
N GLN A 7 1.59 -15.12 -8.05
CA GLN A 7 2.70 -14.17 -8.09
C GLN A 7 2.67 -13.31 -9.36
N THR A 8 2.34 -13.91 -10.52
CA THR A 8 2.15 -13.14 -11.75
C THR A 8 1.00 -12.13 -11.62
N CYS A 9 -0.04 -12.48 -10.86
CA CYS A 9 -1.20 -11.62 -10.71
C CYS A 9 -1.01 -10.45 -9.75
N PHE A 10 -0.29 -10.68 -8.64
CA PHE A 10 -0.23 -9.76 -7.51
C PHE A 10 1.19 -9.29 -7.16
N ARG A 11 2.22 -9.82 -7.83
CA ARG A 11 3.65 -9.64 -7.55
C ARG A 11 4.13 -10.20 -6.21
N PHE A 12 3.27 -10.93 -5.49
CA PHE A 12 3.58 -11.56 -4.22
C PHE A 12 3.14 -13.02 -4.22
N GLU A 13 3.82 -13.84 -3.42
CA GLU A 13 3.37 -15.19 -3.10
C GLU A 13 2.15 -15.14 -2.16
N LYS A 14 1.33 -16.18 -2.19
CA LYS A 14 0.08 -16.23 -1.41
C LYS A 14 0.34 -16.09 0.09
N GLU A 15 1.42 -16.69 0.57
CA GLU A 15 1.84 -16.69 1.98
C GLU A 15 2.31 -15.30 2.45
N VAL A 16 2.71 -14.44 1.51
CA VAL A 16 3.22 -13.10 1.80
C VAL A 16 2.09 -12.07 1.89
N ILE A 17 0.94 -12.31 1.27
CA ILE A 17 -0.20 -11.37 1.26
C ILE A 17 -0.64 -10.98 2.67
N VAL A 18 -0.78 -11.96 3.57
CA VAL A 18 -1.19 -11.69 4.96
C VAL A 18 -0.17 -10.80 5.66
N LYS A 19 1.12 -11.04 5.42
CA LYS A 19 2.21 -10.21 5.98
C LYS A 19 2.14 -8.78 5.42
N VAL A 20 1.88 -8.62 4.12
CA VAL A 20 1.73 -7.31 3.49
C VAL A 20 0.50 -6.59 4.03
N ARG A 21 -0.63 -7.27 4.22
CA ARG A 21 -1.84 -6.70 4.82
C ARG A 21 -1.53 -6.12 6.20
N VAL A 22 -0.86 -6.90 7.04
CA VAL A 22 -0.47 -6.49 8.40
C VAL A 22 0.54 -5.34 8.36
N ALA A 23 1.55 -5.41 7.48
CA ALA A 23 2.56 -4.37 7.33
C ALA A 23 1.93 -3.03 6.89
N LEU A 24 0.97 -3.08 5.96
CA LEU A 24 0.20 -1.90 5.51
C LEU A 24 -0.92 -1.51 6.48
N ARG A 25 -1.06 -2.22 7.60
CA ARG A 25 -2.08 -1.99 8.63
C ARG A 25 -3.51 -1.96 8.06
N ILE A 26 -3.76 -2.73 7.00
CA ILE A 26 -5.09 -2.84 6.40
C ILE A 26 -5.97 -3.64 7.37
N PRO A 27 -7.20 -3.18 7.68
CA PRO A 27 -8.09 -3.88 8.59
C PRO A 27 -8.50 -5.25 8.04
N GLU A 28 -8.94 -6.16 8.91
CA GLU A 28 -9.43 -7.49 8.50
C GLU A 28 -10.65 -7.41 7.58
N MET A 29 -11.44 -6.34 7.72
CA MET A 29 -12.58 -6.05 6.86
C MET A 29 -12.50 -4.58 6.42
N VAL A 30 -12.61 -4.35 5.12
CA VAL A 30 -12.70 -3.02 4.52
C VAL A 30 -14.14 -2.79 4.11
N ILE A 31 -14.71 -1.67 4.55
CA ILE A 31 -16.09 -1.29 4.21
C ILE A 31 -16.05 -0.40 2.98
N THR A 32 -16.72 -0.81 1.91
CA THR A 32 -16.82 0.02 0.70
C THR A 32 -17.82 1.16 0.86
N ALA A 33 -17.82 2.10 -0.09
CA ALA A 33 -18.83 3.15 -0.16
C ALA A 33 -20.27 2.63 -0.23
N GLN A 34 -20.48 1.41 -0.74
CA GLN A 34 -21.78 0.73 -0.78
C GLN A 34 -22.11 0.00 0.55
N ARG A 35 -21.32 0.24 1.61
CA ARG A 35 -21.41 -0.42 2.91
C ARG A 35 -21.31 -1.95 2.85
N LEU A 36 -20.61 -2.45 1.82
CA LEU A 36 -20.32 -3.88 1.70
C LEU A 36 -19.01 -4.17 2.44
N PRO A 37 -19.01 -5.08 3.42
CA PRO A 37 -17.79 -5.51 4.08
C PRO A 37 -17.06 -6.51 3.18
N ILE A 38 -15.79 -6.23 2.88
CA ILE A 38 -14.92 -7.07 2.06
C ILE A 38 -13.69 -7.49 2.89
N PRO A 39 -13.27 -8.76 2.84
CA PRO A 39 -12.05 -9.20 3.52
C PRO A 39 -10.83 -8.36 3.15
N GLY A 40 -10.01 -7.99 4.12
CA GLY A 40 -8.83 -7.15 3.92
C GLY A 40 -7.80 -7.76 2.97
N ASP A 41 -7.68 -9.09 2.97
CA ASP A 41 -6.80 -9.81 2.04
C ASP A 41 -7.31 -9.74 0.59
N GLU A 42 -8.63 -9.85 0.39
CA GLU A 42 -9.28 -9.68 -0.92
C GLU A 42 -9.13 -8.23 -1.41
N ALA A 43 -9.38 -7.26 -0.52
CA ALA A 43 -9.22 -5.83 -0.81
C ALA A 43 -7.78 -5.46 -1.19
N LEU A 44 -6.80 -6.03 -0.49
CA LEU A 44 -5.39 -5.87 -0.83
C LEU A 44 -5.08 -6.48 -2.20
N CYS A 45 -5.53 -7.70 -2.49
CA CYS A 45 -5.30 -8.35 -3.79
C CYS A 45 -5.90 -7.55 -4.95
N ILE A 46 -7.13 -7.04 -4.81
CA ILE A 46 -7.78 -6.17 -5.80
C ILE A 46 -6.93 -4.92 -6.07
N THR A 47 -6.45 -4.28 -4.99
CA THR A 47 -5.62 -3.08 -5.08
C THR A 47 -4.28 -3.37 -5.75
N LEU A 48 -3.58 -4.43 -5.33
CA LEU A 48 -2.32 -4.87 -5.91
C LEU A 48 -2.45 -5.16 -7.41
N ARG A 49 -3.53 -5.83 -7.83
CA ARG A 49 -3.80 -6.12 -9.24
C ARG A 49 -3.94 -4.85 -10.07
N ARG A 50 -4.55 -3.79 -9.51
CA ARG A 50 -4.68 -2.48 -10.16
C ARG A 50 -3.37 -1.69 -10.21
N LEU A 51 -2.50 -1.86 -9.22
CA LEU A 51 -1.19 -1.21 -9.18
C LEU A 51 -0.14 -1.95 -10.03
N ALA A 52 -0.27 -3.27 -10.17
CA ALA A 52 0.66 -4.09 -10.93
C ALA A 52 0.54 -3.89 -12.44
N TYR A 53 -0.67 -3.61 -12.93
CA TYR A 53 -0.93 -3.34 -14.35
C TYR A 53 -2.25 -2.56 -14.51
N PRO A 54 -2.35 -1.61 -15.46
CA PRO A 54 -3.61 -0.92 -15.76
C PRO A 54 -4.64 -1.89 -16.35
N ASN A 55 -5.41 -2.53 -15.47
CA ASN A 55 -6.51 -3.42 -15.83
C ASN A 55 -7.83 -2.64 -15.93
N ARG A 56 -8.71 -3.00 -16.87
CA ARG A 56 -10.05 -2.40 -16.91
C ARG A 56 -10.87 -2.93 -15.73
N LEU A 57 -11.74 -2.09 -15.16
CA LEU A 57 -12.60 -2.50 -14.05
C LEU A 57 -13.45 -3.73 -14.41
N LYS A 58 -13.96 -3.79 -15.64
CA LYS A 58 -14.73 -4.93 -16.16
C LYS A 58 -13.97 -6.25 -16.17
N ASP A 59 -12.66 -6.22 -16.41
CA ASP A 59 -11.82 -7.43 -16.38
C ASP A 59 -11.65 -7.93 -14.94
N LEU A 60 -11.62 -7.00 -13.98
CA LEU A 60 -11.56 -7.31 -12.55
C LEU A 60 -12.90 -7.81 -12.02
N GLU A 61 -14.04 -7.40 -12.60
CA GLU A 61 -15.35 -7.92 -12.22
C GLU A 61 -15.41 -9.43 -12.41
N ASN A 62 -15.02 -9.90 -13.59
CA ASN A 62 -15.01 -11.33 -13.91
C ASN A 62 -14.02 -12.12 -13.05
N PHE A 63 -12.94 -11.47 -12.61
CA PHE A 63 -11.88 -12.13 -11.85
C PHE A 63 -12.23 -12.26 -10.35
N PHE A 64 -12.84 -11.22 -9.77
CA PHE A 64 -13.16 -11.16 -8.34
C PHE A 64 -14.63 -11.43 -8.02
N ASP A 65 -15.48 -11.58 -9.05
CA ASP A 65 -16.93 -11.72 -8.92
C ASP A 65 -17.56 -10.56 -8.12
N ARG A 66 -17.04 -9.35 -8.37
CA ARG A 66 -17.50 -8.10 -7.72
C ARG A 66 -17.84 -7.08 -8.79
N HIS A 67 -18.85 -6.24 -8.54
CA HIS A 67 -19.19 -5.18 -9.47
C HIS A 67 -18.09 -4.10 -9.56
N SER A 68 -17.92 -3.49 -10.74
CA SER A 68 -16.87 -2.49 -11.03
C SER A 68 -16.93 -1.32 -10.08
N SER A 69 -18.15 -0.90 -9.71
CA SER A 69 -18.33 0.20 -8.75
C SER A 69 -17.77 -0.16 -7.38
N THR A 70 -18.03 -1.39 -6.90
CA THR A 70 -17.49 -1.91 -5.64
C THR A 70 -15.98 -2.00 -5.69
N ILE A 71 -15.42 -2.56 -6.77
CA ILE A 71 -13.97 -2.65 -6.99
C ILE A 71 -13.32 -1.26 -6.98
N SER A 72 -13.92 -0.31 -7.70
CA SER A 72 -13.43 1.06 -7.78
C SER A 72 -13.43 1.74 -6.42
N SER A 73 -14.58 1.72 -5.72
CA SER A 73 -14.71 2.29 -4.38
C SER A 73 -13.77 1.64 -3.37
N LEU A 74 -13.66 0.31 -3.40
CA LEU A 74 -12.77 -0.44 -2.51
C LEU A 74 -11.30 -0.05 -2.72
N THR A 75 -10.85 0.03 -3.97
CA THR A 75 -9.46 0.39 -4.26
C THR A 75 -9.14 1.79 -3.77
N ILE A 76 -10.05 2.75 -3.98
CA ILE A 76 -9.88 4.12 -3.50
C ILE A 76 -9.78 4.14 -1.97
N GLU A 77 -10.62 3.37 -1.29
CA GLU A 77 -10.61 3.28 0.18
C GLU A 77 -9.29 2.71 0.71
N VAL A 78 -8.80 1.62 0.12
CA VAL A 78 -7.52 1.02 0.50
C VAL A 78 -6.35 1.97 0.22
N LEU A 79 -6.35 2.65 -0.94
CA LEU A 79 -5.31 3.63 -1.27
C LEU A 79 -5.34 4.83 -0.33
N ARG A 80 -6.51 5.35 0.00
CA ARG A 80 -6.67 6.44 0.98
C ARG A 80 -6.15 6.02 2.34
N HIS A 81 -6.49 4.81 2.80
CA HIS A 81 -6.00 4.29 4.08
C HIS A 81 -4.47 4.19 4.09
N ILE A 82 -3.86 3.69 3.02
CA ILE A 82 -2.40 3.63 2.90
C ILE A 82 -1.82 5.05 2.90
N ASP A 83 -2.39 5.96 2.13
CA ASP A 83 -1.94 7.36 2.09
C ASP A 83 -2.03 7.99 3.48
N GLU A 84 -3.18 7.99 4.15
CA GLU A 84 -3.34 8.55 5.50
C GLU A 84 -2.38 7.91 6.53
N LYS A 85 -2.15 6.60 6.45
CA LYS A 85 -1.27 5.90 7.39
C LYS A 85 0.21 6.13 7.11
N PHE A 86 0.63 6.32 5.87
CA PHE A 86 2.05 6.38 5.49
C PHE A 86 2.46 7.74 4.91
N PHE A 87 1.55 8.69 4.77
CA PHE A 87 1.81 10.06 4.29
C PHE A 87 2.90 10.75 5.13
N HIS A 88 2.88 10.53 6.44
CA HIS A 88 3.92 11.06 7.33
C HIS A 88 5.33 10.56 6.97
N LEU A 89 5.49 9.34 6.45
CA LEU A 89 6.79 8.84 5.99
C LEU A 89 7.27 9.55 4.73
N LEU A 90 6.34 9.93 3.83
CA LEU A 90 6.67 10.67 2.62
C LEU A 90 6.98 12.14 2.92
N TYR A 91 6.34 12.71 3.94
CA TYR A 91 6.64 14.06 4.39
C TYR A 91 7.97 14.14 5.16
N ASP A 92 8.28 13.15 5.98
CA ASP A 92 9.50 13.11 6.80
C ASP A 92 10.77 12.85 5.96
N VAL A 93 10.66 12.21 4.78
CA VAL A 93 11.78 12.09 3.83
C VAL A 93 12.27 13.45 3.30
N ASN A 94 11.40 14.47 3.24
CA ASN A 94 11.81 15.85 2.95
C ASN A 94 12.40 16.58 4.16
N ASN A 95 12.30 15.99 5.35
CA ASN A 95 12.85 16.52 6.59
C ASN A 95 14.19 15.86 6.92
N HIS A 96 14.96 15.47 5.90
CA HIS A 96 16.39 15.18 6.05
C HIS A 96 17.06 16.47 6.53
N SER A 97 17.00 16.68 7.85
CA SER A 97 17.84 17.62 8.55
C SER A 97 19.26 17.27 8.16
N ASP A 98 19.85 18.20 7.43
CA ASP A 98 21.24 18.23 7.08
C ASP A 98 22.05 18.32 8.38
N HIS A 99 22.22 17.19 9.07
CA HIS A 99 23.24 17.01 10.09
C HIS A 99 24.57 16.71 9.41
N ARG A 100 24.96 17.54 8.42
CA ARG A 100 26.36 17.65 8.01
C ARG A 100 27.09 18.43 9.11
N HIS A 101 27.77 17.65 9.95
CA HIS A 101 29.08 17.96 10.52
C HIS A 101 29.43 19.46 10.58
N ALA A 102 29.09 20.13 11.68
CA ALA A 102 29.91 21.24 12.16
C ALA A 102 31.02 20.66 13.04
N GLY A 103 31.97 19.99 12.39
CA GLY A 103 33.29 19.76 12.97
C GLY A 103 34.14 21.02 12.76
N GLU A 104 34.96 21.30 13.77
CA GLU A 104 36.14 22.18 13.73
C GLU A 104 35.92 23.70 13.67
N PHE A 105 35.96 24.34 14.84
CA PHE A 105 36.96 25.39 15.11
C PHE A 105 37.49 25.20 16.54
N SER A 106 38.67 24.58 16.65
CA SER A 106 39.55 24.68 17.81
C SER A 106 40.95 25.05 17.31
N GLU A 107 41.11 26.34 17.04
CA GLU A 107 42.36 27.09 17.03
C GLU A 107 42.09 28.28 17.98
N GLY A 108 42.94 28.73 18.90
CA GLY A 108 44.30 28.42 19.30
C GLY A 108 44.61 29.34 20.49
N LYS A 109 45.43 28.83 21.40
CA LYS A 109 46.24 29.44 22.47
C LYS A 109 46.15 30.96 22.77
N GLU A 110 46.08 31.28 24.07
CA GLU A 110 46.92 32.29 24.77
C GLU A 110 46.81 31.98 26.28
N GLN A 111 47.83 31.35 26.89
CA GLN A 111 48.94 31.97 27.64
C GLN A 111 48.48 32.97 28.71
#